data_AF-A0A8I1UUD9-F1
#
_entry.id   AF-A0A8I1UUD9-F1
#
_cell.length_a   1.000
_cell.length_b   1.000
_cell.length_c   1.000
_cell.angle_alpha   90.00
_cell.angle_beta   90.00
_cell.angle_gamma   90.00
#
_symmetry.space_group_name_H-M   'P 1'
#
loop_
_entity.id
_entity.type
_entity.pdbx_description
1 polymer ?
#
loop_
_entity_poly.entity_id
_entity_poly.type
_entity_poly.pdbx_seq_one_letter_code
_entity_poly.pdbx_strand_id
1 'polypeptide(L)'
;MDGWRFLPVSHLLRDDLSDLGEPGPHAHDPYPYDLDEARLLGVLYVLEGSSLGAQLLVKQAALLGLSEHNGARHLASQTSDPKRWPAFVKILESNGAASTGDVARGAVDAFAAAVQAFHHDR
;
A
#
# COMPACT_ATOMS: atom_id res chain seq x y z
N MET A 1 -8.79 -12.91 -17.97
CA MET A 1 -7.90 -12.85 -16.79
C MET A 1 -7.88 -11.40 -16.34
N ASP A 2 -8.63 -11.09 -15.29
CA ASP A 2 -8.90 -9.73 -14.83
C ASP A 2 -7.57 -8.99 -14.53
N GLY A 3 -7.38 -7.87 -15.22
CA GLY A 3 -6.10 -7.17 -15.42
C GLY A 3 -5.51 -6.44 -14.21
N TRP A 4 -5.81 -6.87 -12.98
CA TRP A 4 -5.14 -6.34 -11.80
C TRP A 4 -3.79 -7.03 -11.60
N ARG A 5 -2.78 -6.24 -11.24
CA ARG A 5 -1.44 -6.70 -10.88
C ARG A 5 -0.97 -5.89 -9.68
N PHE A 6 -0.31 -6.56 -8.73
CA PHE A 6 0.30 -5.90 -7.58
C PHE A 6 1.25 -4.78 -8.04
N LEU A 7 1.16 -3.62 -7.39
CA LEU A 7 1.98 -2.44 -7.67
C LEU A 7 2.96 -2.20 -6.51
N PRO A 8 4.21 -2.68 -6.60
CA PRO A 8 5.21 -2.44 -5.56
C PRO A 8 5.70 -0.98 -5.60
N VAL A 9 5.39 -0.20 -4.57
CA VAL A 9 5.79 1.22 -4.49
C VAL A 9 7.01 1.49 -3.60
N SER A 10 7.62 0.45 -3.02
CA SER A 10 8.74 0.61 -2.08
C SER A 10 9.98 1.27 -2.69
N HIS A 11 10.24 1.06 -3.99
CA HIS A 11 11.32 1.76 -4.69
C HIS A 11 11.02 3.25 -4.87
N LEU A 12 9.79 3.60 -5.24
CA LEU A 12 9.35 5.00 -5.35
C LEU A 12 9.41 5.73 -4.01
N LEU A 13 9.05 5.05 -2.92
CA LEU A 13 9.19 5.60 -1.57
C LEU A 13 10.65 5.93 -1.22
N ARG A 14 11.61 5.09 -1.64
CA ARG A 14 13.05 5.38 -1.43
C ARG A 14 13.51 6.57 -2.26
N ASP A 15 13.07 6.68 -3.51
CA ASP A 15 13.37 7.82 -4.36
C ASP A 15 12.76 9.12 -3.79
N ASP A 16 11.52 9.04 -3.28
CA ASP A 16 10.86 10.16 -2.63
C ASP A 16 11.59 10.61 -1.35
N LEU A 17 12.06 9.67 -0.52
CA LEU A 17 12.89 10.01 0.65
C LEU A 17 14.22 10.67 0.23
N SER A 18 14.84 10.19 -0.85
CA SER A 18 16.07 10.78 -1.38
C SER A 18 15.87 12.23 -1.84
N ASP A 19 14.75 12.56 -2.48
CA ASP A 19 14.43 13.93 -2.87
C ASP A 19 14.23 14.85 -1.66
N LEU A 20 13.70 14.29 -0.57
CA LEU A 20 13.48 15.00 0.69
C LEU A 20 14.78 15.12 1.53
N GLY A 21 15.87 14.50 1.10
CA GLY A 21 17.14 14.46 1.84
C GLY A 21 17.10 13.59 3.09
N GLU A 22 16.08 12.73 3.21
CA GLU A 22 15.91 11.81 4.33
C GLU A 22 16.62 10.48 4.04
N PRO A 23 17.40 9.95 5.01
CA PRO A 23 17.95 8.61 4.86
C PRO A 23 16.79 7.60 4.77
N GLY A 24 16.80 6.75 3.75
CA GLY A 24 15.89 5.62 3.68
C GLY A 24 16.04 4.69 4.90
N PRO A 25 15.01 3.90 5.23
CA PRO A 25 15.06 3.00 6.40
C PRO A 25 16.28 2.08 6.33
N HIS A 26 17.01 1.97 7.45
CA HIS A 26 18.27 1.22 7.55
C HIS A 26 18.12 -0.30 7.40
N ALA A 27 16.94 -0.84 7.68
CA ALA A 27 16.65 -2.26 7.57
C ALA A 27 15.24 -2.49 7.02
N HIS A 28 15.08 -3.60 6.30
CA HIS A 28 13.76 -4.17 6.03
C HIS A 28 13.38 -5.06 7.20
N ASP A 29 12.57 -4.52 8.11
CA ASP A 29 11.94 -5.38 9.10
C ASP A 29 11.00 -6.35 8.37
N PRO A 30 11.10 -7.65 8.67
CA PRO A 30 10.19 -8.61 8.09
C PRO A 30 8.76 -8.28 8.54
N TYR A 31 7.80 -8.55 7.65
CA TYR A 31 6.40 -8.45 8.02
C TYR A 31 6.13 -9.35 9.24
N PRO A 32 5.57 -8.82 10.35
CA PRO A 32 5.64 -9.49 11.66
C PRO A 32 4.60 -10.61 11.85
N TYR A 33 3.76 -10.88 10.83
CA TYR A 33 2.69 -11.87 10.90
C TYR A 33 2.86 -12.95 9.82
N ASP A 34 2.40 -14.16 10.13
CA ASP A 34 2.41 -15.27 9.19
C ASP A 34 1.47 -15.02 8.00
N LEU A 35 1.97 -15.27 6.79
CA LEU A 35 1.24 -15.09 5.54
C LEU A 35 0.90 -16.45 4.91
N ASP A 36 -0.37 -16.84 5.02
CA ASP A 36 -0.98 -17.81 4.12
C ASP A 36 -1.71 -17.09 2.97
N GLU A 37 -2.28 -17.85 2.03
CA GLU A 37 -2.97 -17.27 0.87
C GLU A 37 -4.13 -16.34 1.27
N ALA A 38 -4.92 -16.73 2.28
CA ALA A 38 -6.07 -15.94 2.73
C ALA A 38 -5.62 -14.64 3.40
N ARG A 39 -4.62 -14.71 4.30
CA ARG A 39 -4.07 -13.51 4.95
C ARG A 39 -3.39 -12.59 3.96
N LEU A 40 -2.68 -13.14 2.97
CA LEU A 40 -2.08 -12.35 1.90
C LEU A 40 -3.13 -11.55 1.12
N LEU A 41 -4.30 -12.16 0.81
CA LEU A 41 -5.41 -11.43 0.19
C LEU A 41 -5.90 -10.26 1.06
N GLY A 42 -5.95 -10.46 2.39
CA GLY A 42 -6.25 -9.41 3.36
C GLY A 42 -5.23 -8.27 3.36
N VAL A 43 -3.93 -8.60 3.33
CA VAL A 43 -2.86 -7.60 3.22
C VAL A 43 -2.98 -6.81 1.92
N LEU A 44 -3.19 -7.50 0.79
CA LEU A 44 -3.37 -6.86 -0.52
C LEU A 44 -4.61 -5.96 -0.56
N TYR A 45 -5.69 -6.33 0.14
CA TYR A 45 -6.86 -5.48 0.30
C TYR A 45 -6.51 -4.14 0.96
N VAL A 46 -5.68 -4.15 2.01
CA VAL A 46 -5.23 -2.93 2.67
C VAL A 46 -4.29 -2.12 1.78
N LEU A 47 -3.32 -2.77 1.14
CA LEU A 47 -2.35 -2.09 0.28
C LEU A 47 -3.01 -1.45 -0.95
N GLU A 48 -3.89 -2.16 -1.65
CA GLU A 48 -4.61 -1.58 -2.81
C GLU A 48 -5.64 -0.56 -2.36
N GLY A 49 -6.32 -0.78 -1.23
CA GLY A 49 -7.28 0.17 -0.65
C GLY A 49 -6.64 1.49 -0.22
N SER A 50 -5.36 1.47 0.18
CA SER A 50 -4.61 2.68 0.55
C SER A 50 -4.56 3.74 -0.57
N SER A 51 -4.71 3.31 -1.84
CA SER A 51 -4.82 4.21 -3.00
C SER A 51 -5.97 5.21 -2.89
N LEU A 52 -7.07 4.85 -2.22
CA LEU A 52 -8.21 5.75 -2.01
C LEU A 52 -7.83 6.94 -1.13
N GLY A 53 -7.03 6.70 -0.08
CA GLY A 53 -6.45 7.74 0.75
C GLY A 53 -5.38 8.53 -0.01
N ALA A 54 -4.57 7.86 -0.84
CA ALA A 54 -3.55 8.50 -1.66
C ALA A 54 -4.13 9.56 -2.63
N GLN A 55 -5.37 9.39 -3.11
CA GLN A 55 -6.07 10.41 -3.93
C GLN A 55 -6.26 11.75 -3.19
N LEU A 56 -6.39 11.72 -1.87
CA LEU A 56 -6.42 12.92 -1.04
C LEU A 56 -4.99 13.42 -0.78
N LEU A 57 -4.09 12.51 -0.40
CA LEU A 57 -2.70 12.85 -0.03
C LEU A 57 -1.93 13.48 -1.19
N VAL A 58 -2.14 13.04 -2.44
CA VAL A 58 -1.45 13.62 -3.61
C VAL A 58 -1.76 15.11 -3.79
N LYS A 59 -2.99 15.53 -3.45
CA LYS A 59 -3.40 16.94 -3.48
C LYS A 59 -2.74 17.73 -2.36
N GLN A 60 -2.60 17.12 -1.18
CA GLN A 60 -1.92 17.75 -0.04
C GLN A 60 -0.41 17.87 -0.27
N ALA A 61 0.21 16.85 -0.86
CA ALA A 61 1.61 16.85 -1.26
C ALA A 61 1.92 17.97 -2.27
N ALA A 62 1.02 18.20 -3.23
CA ALA A 62 1.14 19.32 -4.18
C ALA A 62 1.16 20.70 -3.48
N LEU A 63 0.41 20.88 -2.40
CA LEU A 63 0.43 22.13 -1.60
C LEU A 63 1.78 22.34 -0.89
N LEU A 64 2.55 21.28 -0.69
CA LEU A 64 3.91 21.31 -0.12
C LEU A 64 4.99 21.44 -1.21
N GLY A 65 4.62 21.56 -2.49
CA GLY A 65 5.56 21.61 -3.61
C GLY A 65 6.11 20.24 -4.04
N LEU A 66 5.52 19.14 -3.57
CA LEU A 66 5.88 17.78 -3.96
C LEU A 66 5.08 17.34 -5.20
N SER A 67 5.65 16.44 -5.99
CA SER A 67 5.07 15.97 -7.25
C SER A 67 5.51 14.57 -7.62
N GLU A 68 4.98 14.04 -8.73
CA GLU A 68 5.42 12.79 -9.36
C GLU A 68 6.87 12.79 -9.86
N HIS A 69 7.57 13.92 -9.76
CA HIS A 69 8.99 14.03 -10.11
C HIS A 69 9.86 14.43 -8.91
N ASN A 70 9.26 14.77 -7.77
CA ASN A 70 9.96 15.26 -6.58
C ASN A 70 9.17 14.94 -5.30
N GLY A 71 9.57 13.91 -4.55
CA GLY A 71 9.06 13.59 -3.20
C GLY A 71 7.62 13.04 -3.11
N ALA A 72 6.94 12.74 -4.22
CA ALA A 72 5.59 12.16 -4.21
C ALA A 72 5.32 11.16 -5.37
N ARG A 73 6.36 10.50 -5.89
CA ARG A 73 6.24 9.44 -6.93
C ARG A 73 5.34 8.30 -6.48
N HIS A 74 5.44 7.86 -5.22
CA HIS A 74 4.62 6.75 -4.73
C HIS A 74 3.13 7.10 -4.75
N LEU A 75 2.75 8.32 -4.33
CA LEU A 75 1.37 8.78 -4.37
C LEU A 75 0.87 8.88 -5.82
N ALA A 76 1.66 9.45 -6.72
CA ALA A 76 1.31 9.52 -8.15
C ALA A 76 1.10 8.13 -8.75
N SER A 77 1.99 7.18 -8.45
CA SER A 77 1.88 5.80 -8.92
C SER A 77 0.63 5.09 -8.38
N GLN A 78 0.35 5.18 -7.07
CA GLN A 78 -0.85 4.60 -6.46
C GLN A 78 -2.15 5.18 -7.00
N THR A 79 -2.14 6.46 -7.39
CA THR A 79 -3.33 7.18 -7.86
C THR A 79 -3.52 7.16 -9.39
N SER A 80 -2.53 6.64 -10.13
CA SER A 80 -2.48 6.68 -11.60
C SER A 80 -3.63 5.97 -12.31
N ASP A 81 -4.19 4.92 -11.72
CA ASP A 81 -5.33 4.19 -12.27
C ASP A 81 -6.40 3.91 -11.20
N PRO A 82 -7.51 4.69 -11.17
CA PRO A 82 -8.57 4.51 -10.20
C PRO A 82 -9.36 3.19 -10.39
N LYS A 83 -9.17 2.47 -11.50
CA LYS A 83 -9.85 1.19 -11.76
C LYS A 83 -9.19 0.02 -11.03
N ARG A 84 -7.97 0.19 -10.53
CA ARG A 84 -7.22 -0.87 -9.82
C ARG A 84 -7.97 -1.38 -8.60
N TRP A 85 -8.49 -0.46 -7.77
CA TRP A 85 -9.20 -0.83 -6.56
C TRP A 85 -10.46 -1.66 -6.85
N PRO A 86 -11.42 -1.21 -7.69
CA PRO A 86 -12.57 -2.02 -8.08
C PRO A 86 -12.18 -3.36 -8.73
N ALA A 87 -11.12 -3.38 -9.55
CA ALA A 87 -10.63 -4.61 -10.18
C ALA A 87 -10.10 -5.62 -9.15
N PHE A 88 -9.37 -5.16 -8.13
CA PHE A 88 -8.93 -6.01 -7.03
C PHE A 88 -10.09 -6.55 -6.20
N VAL A 89 -11.05 -5.69 -5.84
CA VAL A 89 -12.24 -6.11 -5.08
C VAL A 89 -13.00 -7.22 -5.81
N LYS A 90 -13.16 -7.11 -7.14
CA LYS A 90 -13.78 -8.17 -7.95
C LYS A 90 -13.02 -9.50 -7.89
N ILE A 91 -11.68 -9.46 -7.89
CA ILE A 91 -10.84 -10.66 -7.74
C ILE A 91 -11.06 -11.28 -6.36
N LEU A 92 -11.08 -10.45 -5.32
CA LEU A 92 -11.30 -10.89 -3.95
C LEU A 92 -12.68 -11.54 -3.78
N GLU A 93 -13.73 -10.91 -4.30
CA GLU A 93 -15.11 -11.43 -4.28
C GLU A 93 -15.26 -12.73 -5.09
N SER A 94 -14.46 -12.90 -6.14
CA SER A 94 -14.48 -14.12 -6.96
C SER A 94 -13.69 -15.27 -6.33
N ASN A 95 -12.87 -15.00 -5.30
CA ASN A 95 -12.10 -16.02 -4.60
C ASN A 95 -12.93 -16.64 -3.45
N GLY A 96 -13.89 -17.50 -3.82
CA GLY A 96 -14.76 -18.19 -2.88
C GLY A 96 -14.09 -19.34 -2.10
N ALA A 97 -12.82 -19.65 -2.36
CA ALA A 97 -12.09 -20.73 -1.68
C ALA A 97 -11.41 -20.25 -0.39
N ALA A 98 -11.09 -18.95 -0.30
CA ALA A 98 -10.44 -18.38 0.87
C ALA A 98 -11.44 -18.20 2.04
N SER A 99 -10.98 -18.53 3.25
CA SER A 99 -11.71 -18.23 4.50
C SER A 99 -11.84 -16.72 4.68
N THR A 100 -13.06 -16.19 4.63
CA THR A 100 -13.33 -14.75 4.86
C THR A 100 -12.77 -14.27 6.21
N GLY A 101 -12.77 -15.12 7.23
CA GLY A 101 -12.23 -14.81 8.55
C GLY A 101 -10.72 -14.62 8.56
N ASP A 102 -9.98 -15.39 7.75
CA ASP A 102 -8.53 -15.28 7.64
C ASP A 102 -8.12 -14.13 6.73
N VAL A 103 -8.88 -13.87 5.66
CA VAL A 103 -8.74 -12.65 4.84
C VAL A 103 -8.91 -11.39 5.71
N ALA A 104 -9.99 -11.34 6.50
CA ALA A 104 -10.21 -10.21 7.40
C ALA A 104 -9.06 -10.06 8.42
N ARG A 105 -8.51 -11.17 8.92
CA ARG A 105 -7.38 -11.15 9.85
C ARG A 105 -6.12 -10.58 9.21
N GLY A 106 -5.77 -11.02 8.00
CA GLY A 106 -4.64 -10.46 7.25
C GLY A 106 -4.78 -8.95 7.01
N ALA A 107 -5.99 -8.46 6.78
CA ALA A 107 -6.23 -7.02 6.68
C ALA A 107 -6.03 -6.28 8.02
N VAL A 108 -6.53 -6.82 9.13
CA VAL A 108 -6.30 -6.27 10.47
C VAL A 108 -4.81 -6.25 10.82
N ASP A 109 -4.10 -7.35 10.54
CA ASP A 109 -2.66 -7.49 10.78
C ASP A 109 -1.86 -6.48 9.93
N ALA A 110 -2.26 -6.24 8.68
CA ALA A 110 -1.64 -5.21 7.83
C ALA A 110 -1.80 -3.79 8.41
N PHE A 111 -3.01 -3.44 8.89
CA PHE A 111 -3.22 -2.17 9.56
C PHE A 111 -2.40 -2.06 10.85
N ALA A 112 -2.36 -3.13 11.65
CA ALA A 112 -1.57 -3.16 12.88
C ALA A 112 -0.08 -2.94 12.60
N ALA A 113 0.48 -3.60 11.58
CA ALA A 113 1.86 -3.38 11.15
C ALA A 113 2.11 -1.94 10.68
N ALA A 114 1.19 -1.36 9.89
CA ALA A 114 1.31 0.03 9.43
C ALA A 114 1.28 1.04 10.60
N VAL A 115 0.41 0.82 11.59
CA VAL A 115 0.33 1.65 12.81
C VAL A 115 1.61 1.53 13.63
N GLN A 116 2.13 0.31 13.82
CA GLN A 116 3.40 0.10 14.53
C GLN A 116 4.55 0.84 13.85
N ALA A 117 4.69 0.71 12.53
CA ALA A 117 5.72 1.41 11.76
C ALA A 117 5.58 2.94 11.89
N PHE A 118 4.37 3.49 11.79
CA PHE A 118 4.12 4.92 11.93
C PHE A 118 4.51 5.49 13.31
N HIS A 119 4.46 4.68 14.36
CA HIS A 119 4.83 5.08 15.71
C HIS A 119 6.31 4.82 16.06
N HIS A 120 7.01 3.98 15.30
CA HIS A 120 8.39 3.60 15.60
C HIS A 120 9.40 4.72 15.26
N ASP A 121 9.06 5.63 14.36
CA ASP A 121 9.91 6.76 13.92
C ASP A 121 9.62 8.08 14.69
N ARG A 122 9.10 8.00 15.92
CA ARG A 122 8.88 9.16 16.82
C ARG A 122 9.80 9.16 18.03
#